data_AF-A0A1C5ACW1-F1
#
_entry.id   AF-A0A1C5ACW1-F1
#
_cell.length_a   1.000
_cell.length_b   1.000
_cell.length_c   1.000
_cell.angle_alpha   90.00
_cell.angle_beta   90.00
_cell.angle_gamma   90.00
#
_symmetry.space_group_name_H-M   'P 1'
#
loop_
_entity.id
_entity.type
_entity.pdbx_description
1 polymer ?
#
loop_
_entity_poly.entity_id
_entity_poly.type
_entity_poly.pdbx_seq_one_letter_code
_entity_poly.pdbx_strand_id
1 'polypeptide(L)'
;MAQVYRGGQPYGTGRPALLTPHEVRTHEFPPLRRGVDPVEVHRFQARLADELAALYQEIRVLAQENDRLRRALRDWQARRCRPRNGGPW
;
A
#
# COMPACT_ATOMS: atom_id res chain seq x y z
N MET A 1 -16.22 -9.00 17.61
CA MET A 1 -15.72 -8.02 16.61
C MET A 1 -14.29 -8.39 16.22
N ALA A 2 -14.12 -9.34 15.29
CA ALA A 2 -12.79 -9.79 14.86
C ALA A 2 -12.35 -8.98 13.63
N GLN A 3 -11.55 -7.93 13.85
CA GLN A 3 -10.92 -7.21 12.74
C GLN A 3 -9.62 -7.93 12.37
N VAL A 4 -9.71 -8.70 11.29
CA VAL A 4 -8.59 -9.35 10.62
C VAL A 4 -7.84 -8.27 9.84
N TYR A 5 -6.76 -7.72 10.41
CA TYR A 5 -5.76 -6.98 9.64
C TYR A 5 -4.88 -7.98 8.88
N ARG A 6 -5.45 -8.70 7.90
CA ARG A 6 -4.67 -9.57 7.00
C ARG A 6 -4.09 -8.71 5.88
N GLY A 7 -2.87 -8.25 6.12
CA GLY A 7 -1.87 -7.96 5.09
C GLY A 7 -2.06 -6.67 4.32
N GLY A 8 -1.27 -5.65 4.69
CA GLY A 8 -0.92 -4.53 3.81
C GLY A 8 0.03 -4.99 2.70
N GLN A 9 -0.39 -5.96 1.89
CA GLN A 9 0.45 -6.52 0.84
C GLN A 9 0.40 -5.59 -0.38
N PRO A 10 1.50 -4.91 -0.77
CA PRO A 10 1.56 -4.27 -2.06
C PRO A 10 1.44 -5.37 -3.13
N TYR A 11 0.44 -5.24 -4.01
CA TYR A 11 0.11 -6.27 -5.00
C TYR A 11 1.32 -6.69 -5.85
N GLY A 12 1.54 -8.01 -5.98
CA GLY A 12 2.23 -8.61 -7.14
C GLY A 12 3.76 -8.60 -7.18
N THR A 13 4.48 -8.19 -6.14
CA THR A 13 5.95 -8.04 -6.22
C THR A 13 6.77 -9.24 -5.71
N GLY A 14 6.13 -10.31 -5.24
CA GLY A 14 6.84 -11.45 -4.61
C GLY A 14 7.62 -11.07 -3.34
N ARG A 15 7.34 -9.90 -2.76
CA ARG A 15 8.00 -9.41 -1.54
C ARG A 15 7.24 -9.92 -0.31
N PRO A 16 7.93 -10.21 0.80
CA PRO A 16 7.28 -10.51 2.06
C PRO A 16 6.32 -9.38 2.46
N ALA A 17 5.25 -9.72 3.19
CA ALA A 17 4.30 -8.73 3.68
C ALA A 17 5.05 -7.69 4.52
N LEU A 18 4.90 -6.41 4.17
CA LEU A 18 5.47 -5.32 4.93
C LEU A 18 4.68 -5.12 6.23
N LEU A 19 5.35 -4.61 7.26
CA LEU A 19 4.71 -4.27 8.53
C LEU A 19 3.63 -3.21 8.31
N THR A 20 2.47 -3.45 8.90
CA THR A 20 1.40 -2.46 8.95
C THR A 20 1.71 -1.41 10.03
N PRO A 21 1.22 -0.17 9.86
CA PRO A 21 1.28 0.85 10.91
C PRO A 21 0.69 0.39 12.25
N HIS A 22 -0.31 -0.50 12.23
CA HIS A 22 -0.88 -1.04 13.46
C HIS A 22 0.09 -1.98 14.16
N GLU A 23 0.66 -2.95 13.41
CA GLU A 23 1.67 -3.87 13.94
C GLU A 23 2.86 -3.15 14.54
N VAL A 24 3.31 -2.04 13.95
CA VAL A 24 4.40 -1.23 14.52
C VAL A 24 4.01 -0.58 15.85
N ARG A 25 2.77 -0.07 15.99
CA ARG A 25 2.29 0.56 17.24
C ARG A 25 2.09 -0.44 18.37
N THR A 26 1.69 -1.67 18.04
CA THR A 26 1.35 -2.70 19.02
C THR A 26 2.47 -3.71 19.24
N HIS A 27 3.64 -3.51 18.62
CA HIS A 27 4.77 -4.41 18.81
C HIS A 27 5.39 -4.21 20.19
N GLU A 28 5.31 -5.26 21.02
CA GLU A 28 5.96 -5.27 22.32
C GLU A 28 7.32 -5.96 22.23
N PHE A 29 8.35 -5.27 22.73
CA PHE A 29 9.66 -5.88 22.91
C PHE A 29 9.73 -6.57 24.28
N PRO A 30 10.36 -7.75 24.38
CA PRO A 30 10.54 -8.42 25.65
C PRO A 30 11.40 -7.56 26.59
N PRO A 31 11.04 -7.46 27.89
CA PRO A 31 11.81 -6.66 28.84
C PRO A 31 13.18 -7.29 29.10
N LEU A 32 14.22 -6.46 29.08
CA LEU A 32 15.60 -6.87 29.37
C LEU A 32 16.16 -6.05 30.55
N ARG A 33 16.97 -6.69 31.42
CA ARG A 33 17.58 -6.04 32.60
C ARG A 33 18.42 -4.79 32.27
N ARG A 34 18.94 -4.73 31.04
CA ARG A 34 19.58 -3.55 30.45
C ARG A 34 18.97 -3.38 29.06
N GLY A 35 18.34 -2.24 28.83
CA GLY A 35 17.62 -1.95 27.60
C GLY A 35 17.32 -0.46 27.46
N VAL A 36 16.77 -0.10 26.32
CA VAL A 36 16.29 1.26 26.03
C VAL A 36 15.05 1.55 26.88
N ASP A 37 14.83 2.82 27.23
CA ASP A 37 13.61 3.27 27.92
C ASP A 37 12.37 2.86 27.09
N PRO A 38 11.46 2.05 27.66
CA PRO A 38 10.23 1.65 26.98
C PRO A 38 9.39 2.83 26.48
N VAL A 39 9.39 3.96 27.19
CA VAL A 39 8.65 5.15 26.77
C VAL A 39 9.23 5.76 25.50
N GLU A 40 10.56 5.79 25.39
CA GLU A 40 11.23 6.29 24.19
C GLU A 40 10.97 5.36 23.00
N VAL A 41 11.02 4.04 23.22
CA VAL A 41 10.69 3.04 22.19
C VAL A 41 9.27 3.23 21.68
N HIS A 42 8.27 3.39 22.56
CA HIS A 42 6.89 3.61 22.16
C HIS A 42 6.69 4.93 21.41
N ARG A 43 7.37 6.01 21.80
CA ARG A 43 7.33 7.28 21.06
C ARG A 43 7.91 7.13 19.65
N PHE A 44 9.02 6.42 19.52
CA PHE A 44 9.63 6.15 18.22
C PHE A 44 8.71 5.28 17.34
N GLN A 45 8.15 4.21 17.89
CA GLN A 45 7.19 3.35 17.20
C GLN A 45 5.96 4.12 16.72
N ALA A 46 5.41 5.01 17.54
CA ALA A 46 4.26 5.84 17.16
C ALA A 46 4.58 6.72 15.95
N ARG A 47 5.71 7.43 15.99
CA ARG A 47 6.16 8.26 14.87
C ARG A 47 6.40 7.43 13.60
N LEU A 48 7.10 6.29 13.73
CA LEU A 48 7.38 5.40 12.61
C LEU A 48 6.09 4.87 11.98
N ALA A 49 5.10 4.54 12.80
CA ALA A 49 3.80 4.08 12.32
C ALA A 49 3.01 5.19 11.60
N ASP A 50 3.13 6.45 12.03
CA ASP A 50 2.51 7.58 11.35
C ASP A 50 3.18 7.84 9.99
N GLU A 51 4.52 7.78 9.92
CA GLU A 51 5.27 7.89 8.67
C GLU A 51 4.93 6.75 7.69
N LEU A 52 4.86 5.50 8.17
CA LEU A 52 4.42 4.35 7.37
C LEU A 52 2.98 4.50 6.88
N ALA A 53 2.08 5.04 7.72
CA ALA A 53 0.70 5.29 7.32
C ALA A 53 0.62 6.32 6.20
N ALA A 54 1.39 7.41 6.28
CA ALA A 54 1.48 8.43 5.23
C ALA A 54 1.98 7.83 3.91
N LEU A 55 3.08 7.07 3.94
CA LEU A 55 3.62 6.42 2.75
C LEU A 55 2.61 5.45 2.10
N TYR A 56 1.89 4.66 2.90
CA TYR A 56 0.88 3.75 2.36
C TYR A 56 -0.32 4.49 1.77
N GLN A 57 -0.69 5.66 2.29
CA GLN A 57 -1.69 6.51 1.64
C GLN A 57 -1.20 7.03 0.30
N GLU A 58 0.03 7.54 0.22
CA GLU A 58 0.61 8.04 -1.03
C GLU A 58 0.69 6.95 -2.10
N ILE A 59 1.14 5.74 -1.73
CA ILE A 59 1.18 4.60 -2.65
C ILE A 59 -0.22 4.27 -3.17
N ARG A 60 -1.25 4.29 -2.31
CA ARG A 60 -2.65 4.05 -2.75
C ARG A 60 -3.12 5.11 -3.74
N VAL A 61 -2.84 6.39 -3.46
CA VAL A 61 -3.20 7.50 -4.36
C VAL A 61 -2.49 7.34 -5.71
N LEU A 62 -1.19 7.05 -5.71
CA LEU A 62 -0.42 6.83 -6.93
C LEU A 62 -0.90 5.61 -7.72
N ALA A 63 -1.30 4.53 -7.05
CA ALA A 63 -1.88 3.36 -7.69
C ALA A 63 -3.22 3.69 -8.37
N GLN A 64 -4.08 4.44 -7.68
CA GLN A 64 -5.37 4.89 -8.22
C GLN A 64 -5.20 5.77 -9.46
N GLU A 65 -4.23 6.69 -9.43
CA GLU A 65 -3.95 7.57 -10.56
C GLU A 65 -3.36 6.78 -11.74
N ASN A 66 -2.42 5.86 -11.48
CA ASN A 66 -1.91 4.95 -12.51
C ASN A 66 -3.03 4.13 -13.15
N ASP A 67 -3.97 3.62 -12.37
CA ASP A 67 -5.11 2.88 -12.89
C ASP A 67 -6.04 3.74 -13.75
N ARG A 68 -6.24 5.01 -13.36
CA ARG A 68 -6.99 5.99 -14.16
C ARG A 68 -6.30 6.25 -15.49
N LEU A 69 -5.00 6.51 -15.49
CA LEU A 69 -4.22 6.74 -16.71
C LEU A 69 -4.23 5.51 -17.62
N ARG A 70 -4.04 4.31 -17.05
CA ARG A 70 -4.11 3.04 -17.80
C ARG A 70 -5.47 2.82 -18.43
N ARG A 71 -6.57 3.14 -17.73
CA ARG A 71 -7.92 3.08 -18.31
C ARG A 71 -8.08 4.07 -19.47
N ALA A 72 -7.72 5.33 -19.27
CA ALA A 72 -7.83 6.35 -20.32
C ALA A 72 -7.03 5.97 -21.58
N LEU A 73 -5.83 5.40 -21.40
CA LEU A 73 -5.01 4.90 -22.51
C LEU A 73 -5.69 3.75 -23.25
N ARG A 74 -6.20 2.75 -22.52
CA ARG A 74 -6.94 1.63 -23.13
C ARG A 74 -8.17 2.10 -23.90
N ASP A 75 -8.93 3.03 -23.35
CA ASP A 75 -10.14 3.55 -24.00
C ASP A 75 -9.78 4.33 -25.28
N TRP A 76 -8.70 5.11 -25.25
CA TRP A 76 -8.19 5.78 -26.45
C TRP A 76 -7.73 4.78 -27.51
N GLN A 77 -6.99 3.73 -27.12
CA GLN A 77 -6.57 2.66 -28.03
C GLN A 77 -7.78 1.95 -28.65
N ALA A 78 -8.81 1.63 -27.86
CA ALA A 78 -10.03 0.99 -28.34
C ALA A 78 -10.80 1.87 -29.34
N ARG A 79 -10.85 3.19 -29.13
CA ARG A 79 -11.46 4.14 -30.08
C ARG A 79 -10.66 4.25 -31.38
N ARG A 80 -9.32 4.23 -31.31
CA ARG A 80 -8.44 4.44 -32.46
C ARG A 80 -8.18 3.17 -33.29
N CYS A 81 -8.21 2.01 -32.66
CA CYS A 81 -8.03 0.70 -33.30
C CYS A 81 -9.36 -0.02 -33.60
N ARG A 82 -10.50 0.69 -33.53
CA ARG A 82 -11.77 0.12 -33.97
C ARG A 82 -11.61 -0.27 -35.45
N PRO A 83 -11.83 -1.54 -35.83
CA PRO A 83 -11.73 -1.92 -37.23
C PRO A 83 -12.70 -1.04 -38.01
N ARG A 84 -12.26 -0.50 -39.14
CA ARG A 84 -13.14 0.13 -40.12
C ARG A 84 -13.95 -0.99 -40.79
N ASN A 85 -14.83 -1.64 -40.03
CA ASN A 85 -15.80 -2.58 -40.54
C ASN A 85 -16.89 -1.78 -41.24
N GLY A 86 -16.70 -1.62 -42.54
CA GLY A 86 -17.57 -0.88 -43.44
C GLY A 86 -16.95 -0.73 -44.82
N GLY A 87 -16.36 -1.79 -45.37
CA GLY A 87 -16.13 -1.93 -46.79
C GLY A 87 -16.99 -3.10 -47.29
N PRO A 88 -17.99 -2.88 -48.15
CA PRO A 88 -18.80 -3.97 -48.68
C PRO A 88 -18.07 -4.56 -49.89
N TRP A 89 -17.51 -5.76 -49.75
CA TRP A 89 -17.30 -6.75 -50.83
C TRP A 89 -17.19 -8.14 -50.20
#